data_AF-A0A7S2VYY5-F1
#
_entry.id   AF-A0A7S2VYY5-F1
#
_cell.length_a   1.000
_cell.length_b   1.000
_cell.length_c   1.000
_cell.angle_alpha   90.00
_cell.angle_beta   90.00
_cell.angle_gamma   90.00
#
_symmetry.space_group_name_H-M   'P 1'
#
loop_
_entity.id
_entity.type
_entity.pdbx_description
1 polymer ?
#
loop_
_entity_poly.entity_id
_entity_poly.type
_entity_poly.pdbx_seq_one_letter_code
_entity_poly.pdbx_strand_id
1 'polypeptide(L)'
;ADTTHMAAEWYKCFSKRLYALQLVLGLLVTVFSVTSANCANDEFEKLVFKRATLVCSLLLAGLVSIDTLFTPRLNWRQLRQYAVDLDSTIWKFRMRVGEFEVDDNNRNRGRPENNLKEGLYNWKTRVKENVNSTAMTRFTGQTNYVTKKKKFRSFTLKKIVDSDGKDLGIDNHFSILKGQEYMNYRVGFL
;
A
#
# COMPACT_ATOMS: atom_id res chain seq x y z
N ALA A 1 5.43 -3.57 19.40
CA ALA A 1 4.53 -2.99 18.37
C ALA A 1 4.68 -1.47 18.26
N ASP A 2 5.38 -0.82 19.21
CA ASP A 2 5.41 0.65 19.31
C ASP A 2 6.34 1.34 18.30
N THR A 3 7.41 0.66 17.87
CA THR A 3 8.38 1.23 16.91
C THR A 3 7.77 1.47 15.53
N THR A 4 6.85 0.61 15.10
CA THR A 4 6.16 0.74 13.80
C THR A 4 5.11 1.85 13.81
N HIS A 5 4.45 2.08 14.96
CA HIS A 5 3.50 3.19 15.12
C HIS A 5 4.22 4.54 15.17
N MET A 6 5.35 4.64 15.87
CA MET A 6 6.14 5.87 15.95
C MET A 6 6.69 6.29 14.58
N ALA A 7 7.16 5.34 13.77
CA ALA A 7 7.60 5.62 12.41
C ALA A 7 6.45 6.15 11.54
N ALA A 8 5.27 5.57 11.62
CA ALA A 8 4.11 5.98 10.82
C ALA A 8 3.67 7.43 11.11
N GLU A 9 3.64 7.83 12.38
CA GLU A 9 3.27 9.21 12.77
C GLU A 9 4.33 10.23 12.32
N TRP A 10 5.61 9.86 12.38
CA TRP A 10 6.70 10.71 11.88
C TRP A 10 6.57 11.00 10.38
N TYR A 11 6.28 9.98 9.56
CA TYR A 11 6.05 10.16 8.12
C TYR A 11 4.85 11.05 7.80
N LYS A 12 3.75 10.95 8.56
CA LYS A 12 2.58 11.82 8.39
C LYS A 12 2.93 13.28 8.66
N CYS A 13 3.65 13.54 9.75
CA CYS A 13 4.05 14.90 10.12
C CYS A 13 5.03 15.48 9.10
N PHE A 14 6.00 14.66 8.67
CA PHE A 14 6.98 15.05 7.65
C PHE A 14 6.32 15.42 6.31
N SER A 15 5.37 14.61 5.83
CA SER A 15 4.64 14.88 4.60
C SER A 15 3.81 16.17 4.67
N LYS A 16 3.14 16.44 5.81
CA LYS A 16 2.42 17.70 6.03
C LYS A 16 3.36 18.92 5.97
N ARG A 17 4.54 18.81 6.59
CA ARG A 17 5.55 19.89 6.59
C ARG A 17 6.11 20.15 5.20
N LEU A 18 6.45 19.12 4.44
CA LEU A 18 6.91 19.24 3.05
C LEU A 18 5.87 19.93 2.16
N TYR A 19 4.61 19.51 2.28
CA TYR A 19 3.52 20.11 1.52
C TYR A 19 3.32 21.60 1.86
N ALA A 20 3.38 21.96 3.14
CA ALA A 20 3.31 23.36 3.56
C ALA A 20 4.46 24.20 3.00
N LEU A 21 5.69 23.68 3.03
CA LEU A 21 6.86 24.35 2.43
C LEU A 21 6.72 24.53 0.92
N GLN A 22 6.21 23.52 0.22
CA GLN A 22 5.96 23.58 -1.22
C GLN A 22 4.96 24.69 -1.57
N LEU A 23 3.89 24.83 -0.78
CA LEU A 23 2.90 25.90 -0.96
C LEU A 23 3.51 27.28 -0.73
N VAL A 24 4.28 27.47 0.34
CA VAL A 24 4.92 28.75 0.65
C VAL A 24 5.91 29.14 -0.44
N LEU A 25 6.75 28.22 -0.90
CA LEU A 25 7.71 28.48 -1.98
C LEU A 25 7.02 28.77 -3.31
N GLY A 26 5.95 28.03 -3.64
CA GLY A 26 5.14 28.31 -4.82
C GLY A 26 4.54 29.72 -4.79
N LEU A 27 4.04 30.14 -3.63
CA LEU A 27 3.48 31.49 -3.43
C LEU A 27 4.58 32.56 -3.53
N LEU A 28 5.77 32.34 -2.97
CA LEU A 28 6.87 33.29 -3.11
C LEU A 28 7.30 33.45 -4.58
N VAL A 29 7.35 32.36 -5.35
CA VAL A 29 7.67 32.41 -6.78
C VAL A 29 6.64 33.25 -7.55
N THR A 30 5.35 33.08 -7.27
CA THR A 30 4.31 33.87 -7.95
C THR A 30 4.37 35.34 -7.56
N VAL A 31 4.57 35.66 -6.27
CA VAL A 31 4.72 37.04 -5.79
C VAL A 31 5.94 37.71 -6.42
N PHE A 32 7.12 37.08 -6.41
CA PHE A 32 8.31 37.66 -7.03
C PHE A 32 8.14 37.86 -8.54
N SER A 33 7.50 36.91 -9.22
CA SER A 33 7.22 37.03 -10.65
C SER A 33 6.32 38.22 -10.96
N VAL A 34 5.21 38.39 -10.22
CA VAL A 34 4.26 39.51 -10.42
C VAL A 34 4.91 40.85 -10.07
N THR A 35 5.63 40.94 -8.94
CA THR A 35 6.30 42.18 -8.53
C THR A 35 7.37 42.59 -9.54
N SER A 36 8.11 41.62 -10.10
CA SER A 36 9.13 41.89 -11.13
C SER A 36 8.53 42.43 -12.44
N ALA A 37 7.30 42.05 -12.77
CA ALA A 37 6.61 42.49 -13.97
C ALA A 37 5.97 43.88 -13.80
N ASN A 38 5.49 44.21 -12.60
CA ASN A 38 4.65 45.39 -12.38
C ASN A 38 5.37 46.60 -11.74
N CYS A 39 6.40 46.42 -10.91
CA CYS A 39 6.92 47.52 -10.08
C CYS A 39 8.41 47.84 -10.24
N ALA A 40 9.22 46.96 -10.83
CA ALA A 40 10.66 47.20 -10.89
C ALA A 40 10.96 48.23 -11.99
N ASN A 41 11.22 49.48 -11.61
CA ASN A 41 11.63 50.54 -12.54
C ASN A 41 13.14 50.51 -12.79
N ASP A 42 13.93 50.07 -11.80
CA ASP A 42 15.37 49.92 -11.92
C ASP A 42 15.78 48.55 -12.46
N GLU A 43 16.79 48.54 -13.35
CA GLU A 43 17.34 47.30 -13.91
C GLU A 43 17.96 46.38 -12.83
N PHE A 44 18.51 46.99 -11.77
CA PHE A 44 19.11 46.25 -10.66
C PHE A 44 18.07 45.42 -9.90
N GLU A 45 16.90 46.00 -9.58
CA GLU A 45 15.82 45.30 -8.89
C GLU A 45 15.29 44.12 -9.72
N LYS A 46 15.11 44.33 -11.03
CA LYS A 46 14.72 43.25 -11.96
C LYS A 46 15.69 42.08 -11.90
N LEU A 47 16.99 42.36 -11.84
CA LEU A 47 18.03 41.31 -11.76
C LEU A 47 17.95 40.52 -10.45
N VAL A 48 17.74 41.22 -9.33
CA VAL A 48 17.59 40.59 -8.01
C VAL A 48 16.35 39.68 -7.97
N PHE A 49 15.19 40.17 -8.43
CA PHE A 49 13.97 39.36 -8.48
C PHE A 49 14.09 38.15 -9.40
N LYS A 50 14.74 38.29 -10.57
CA LYS A 50 15.00 37.16 -11.47
C LYS A 50 15.85 36.08 -10.80
N ARG A 51 16.94 36.46 -10.11
CA ARG A 51 17.80 35.53 -9.37
C ARG A 51 17.05 34.86 -8.22
N ALA A 52 16.28 35.62 -7.43
CA ALA A 52 15.49 35.10 -6.33
C ALA A 52 14.43 34.09 -6.81
N THR A 53 13.74 34.39 -7.91
CA THR A 53 12.74 33.50 -8.51
C THR A 53 13.39 32.21 -9.01
N LEU A 54 14.57 32.29 -9.63
CA LEU A 54 15.33 31.12 -10.09
C LEU A 54 15.78 30.22 -8.93
N VAL A 55 16.27 30.82 -7.83
CA VAL A 55 16.67 30.04 -6.65
C VAL A 55 15.46 29.38 -5.99
N CYS A 56 14.35 30.11 -5.85
CA CYS A 56 13.12 29.56 -5.28
C CYS A 56 12.53 28.44 -6.14
N SER A 57 12.56 28.56 -7.46
CA SER A 57 12.08 27.50 -8.37
C SER A 57 12.97 26.26 -8.33
N LEU A 58 14.29 26.41 -8.23
CA LEU A 58 15.21 25.29 -8.00
C LEU A 58 14.96 24.58 -6.67
N LEU A 59 14.75 25.33 -5.58
CA LEU A 59 14.41 24.76 -4.28
C LEU A 59 13.06 24.02 -4.32
N LEU A 60 12.07 24.59 -4.99
CA LEU A 60 10.77 23.97 -5.19
C LEU A 60 10.91 22.66 -5.98
N ALA A 61 11.67 22.65 -7.08
CA ALA A 61 11.94 21.45 -7.87
C ALA A 61 12.68 20.38 -7.06
N GLY A 62 13.65 20.79 -6.23
CA GLY A 62 14.35 19.89 -5.30
C GLY A 62 13.41 19.27 -4.28
N LEU A 63 12.53 20.06 -3.67
CA LEU A 63 11.52 19.58 -2.72
C LEU A 63 10.51 18.63 -3.36
N VAL A 64 10.04 18.94 -4.57
CA VAL A 64 9.16 18.02 -5.33
C VAL A 64 9.89 16.73 -5.67
N SER A 65 11.18 16.81 -6.02
CA SER A 65 12.01 15.63 -6.27
C SER A 65 12.16 14.78 -5.01
N ILE A 66 12.36 15.40 -3.84
CA ILE A 66 12.39 14.70 -2.55
C ILE A 66 11.03 14.05 -2.26
N ASP A 67 9.91 14.78 -2.39
CA ASP A 67 8.58 14.24 -2.10
C ASP A 67 8.23 13.04 -3.02
N THR A 68 8.58 13.14 -4.29
CA THR A 68 8.42 12.03 -5.26
C THR A 68 9.33 10.85 -4.94
N LEU A 69 10.58 11.08 -4.54
CA LEU A 69 11.48 10.00 -4.10
C LEU A 69 10.93 9.30 -2.84
N PHE A 70 10.40 10.05 -1.88
CA PHE A 70 9.90 9.48 -0.64
C PHE A 70 8.52 8.85 -0.75
N THR A 71 7.73 9.13 -1.81
CA THR A 71 6.28 8.83 -1.97
C THR A 71 5.71 7.93 -0.85
N PRO A 72 5.43 8.50 0.33
CA PRO A 72 5.06 7.72 1.51
C PRO A 72 3.76 6.95 1.28
N ARG A 73 2.93 7.41 0.33
CA ARG A 73 1.68 6.76 -0.08
C ARG A 73 1.87 5.34 -0.64
N LEU A 74 2.90 5.11 -1.45
CA LEU A 74 3.15 3.80 -2.04
C LEU A 74 3.68 2.82 -0.98
N ASN A 75 4.64 3.25 -0.17
CA ASN A 75 5.17 2.45 0.95
C ASN A 75 4.07 2.14 1.96
N TRP A 76 3.24 3.12 2.30
CA TRP A 76 2.10 2.94 3.18
C TRP A 76 1.10 1.90 2.64
N ARG A 77 0.74 2.00 1.36
CA ARG A 77 -0.18 1.05 0.73
C ARG A 77 0.40 -0.36 0.72
N GLN A 78 1.68 -0.51 0.41
CA GLN A 78 2.36 -1.82 0.44
C GLN A 78 2.42 -2.39 1.87
N LEU A 79 2.82 -1.59 2.87
CA LEU A 79 2.82 -2.01 4.27
C LEU A 79 1.43 -2.46 4.74
N ARG A 80 0.38 -1.74 4.35
CA ARG A 80 -1.00 -2.12 4.66
C ARG A 80 -1.40 -3.44 4.00
N GLN A 81 -1.00 -3.66 2.75
CA GLN A 81 -1.22 -4.94 2.07
C GLN A 81 -0.49 -6.10 2.80
N TYR A 82 0.75 -5.87 3.25
CA TYR A 82 1.49 -6.88 4.03
C TYR A 82 0.86 -7.15 5.40
N ALA A 83 0.31 -6.13 6.07
CA ALA A 83 -0.42 -6.32 7.32
C ALA A 83 -1.66 -7.20 7.11
N VAL A 84 -2.44 -6.95 6.05
CA VAL A 84 -3.61 -7.78 5.70
C VAL A 84 -3.21 -9.22 5.34
N ASP A 85 -2.10 -9.42 4.61
CA ASP A 85 -1.55 -10.76 4.31
C ASP A 85 -1.19 -11.52 5.60
N LEU A 86 -0.57 -10.83 6.56
CA LEU A 86 -0.22 -11.39 7.87
C LEU A 86 -1.48 -11.76 8.68
N ASP A 87 -2.47 -10.87 8.75
CA ASP A 87 -3.72 -11.12 9.45
C ASP A 87 -4.45 -12.33 8.87
N SER A 88 -4.47 -12.47 7.53
CA SER A 88 -5.05 -13.63 6.87
C SER A 88 -4.32 -14.93 7.22
N THR A 89 -2.99 -14.87 7.39
CA THR A 89 -2.16 -16.02 7.78
C THR A 89 -2.43 -16.42 9.22
N ILE A 90 -2.49 -15.44 10.13
CA ILE A 90 -2.83 -15.66 11.54
C ILE A 90 -4.24 -16.26 11.67
N TRP A 91 -5.19 -15.76 10.88
CA TRP A 91 -6.55 -16.28 10.88
C TRP A 91 -6.59 -17.75 10.43
N LYS A 92 -5.92 -18.10 9.33
CA LYS A 92 -5.83 -19.51 8.87
C LYS A 92 -5.20 -20.42 9.91
N PHE A 93 -4.16 -19.94 10.60
CA PHE A 93 -3.52 -20.67 11.68
C PHE A 93 -4.48 -20.89 12.86
N ARG A 94 -5.20 -19.85 13.31
CA ARG A 94 -6.18 -19.94 14.40
C ARG A 94 -7.32 -20.90 14.08
N MET A 95 -7.83 -20.85 12.86
CA MET A 95 -8.91 -21.72 12.39
C MET A 95 -8.44 -23.12 12.01
N ARG A 96 -7.12 -23.38 12.05
CA ARG A 96 -6.50 -24.65 11.64
C ARG A 96 -6.97 -25.11 10.25
N VAL A 97 -7.02 -24.18 9.28
CA VAL A 97 -7.45 -24.47 7.91
C VAL A 97 -6.28 -24.45 6.91
N GLY A 98 -6.37 -25.28 5.87
CA GLY A 98 -5.42 -25.31 4.76
C GLY A 98 -4.05 -25.81 5.19
N GLU A 99 -3.02 -24.97 5.07
CA GLU A 99 -1.62 -25.34 5.39
C GLU A 99 -1.37 -25.57 6.90
N PHE A 100 -2.36 -25.25 7.75
CA PHE A 100 -2.31 -25.40 9.20
C PHE A 100 -3.29 -26.45 9.74
N GLU A 101 -3.89 -27.24 8.86
CA GLU A 101 -4.81 -28.32 9.23
C GLU A 101 -4.09 -29.40 10.04
N VAL A 102 -4.73 -29.83 11.12
CA VAL A 102 -4.21 -30.89 11.99
C VAL A 102 -4.74 -32.21 11.45
N ASP A 103 -3.86 -32.98 10.82
CA ASP A 103 -4.15 -34.33 10.39
C ASP A 103 -3.89 -35.28 11.56
N ASP A 104 -4.96 -35.85 12.13
CA ASP A 104 -4.89 -36.79 13.25
C ASP A 104 -4.07 -38.05 12.92
N ASN A 105 -3.94 -38.37 11.64
CA ASN A 105 -3.17 -39.51 11.17
C ASN A 105 -1.66 -39.21 11.06
N ASN A 106 -1.28 -37.94 11.16
CA ASN A 106 0.09 -37.49 11.02
C ASN A 106 0.74 -37.31 12.40
N ARG A 107 1.77 -38.12 12.70
CA ARG A 107 2.51 -38.09 13.97
C ARG A 107 3.21 -36.76 14.27
N ASN A 108 3.31 -35.87 13.28
CA ASN A 108 4.05 -34.62 13.37
C ASN A 108 3.21 -33.47 13.94
N ARG A 109 2.96 -33.51 15.26
CA ARG A 109 2.15 -32.50 15.98
C ARG A 109 2.67 -31.06 15.88
N GLY A 110 3.94 -30.85 15.52
CA GLY A 110 4.56 -29.52 15.40
C GLY A 110 4.56 -28.91 13.98
N ARG A 111 3.95 -29.60 13.00
CA ARG A 111 3.92 -29.13 11.61
C ARG A 111 3.27 -27.75 11.43
N PRO A 112 2.09 -27.44 12.02
CA PRO A 112 1.46 -26.14 11.79
C PRO A 112 2.24 -24.98 12.42
N GLU A 113 2.90 -25.20 13.56
CA GLU A 113 3.76 -24.20 14.21
C GLU A 113 5.02 -23.93 13.37
N ASN A 114 5.62 -24.97 12.80
CA ASN A 114 6.76 -24.83 11.90
C ASN A 114 6.40 -24.07 10.62
N ASN A 115 5.25 -24.40 10.01
CA ASN A 115 4.73 -23.69 8.84
C ASN A 115 4.46 -22.21 9.15
N LEU A 116 3.91 -21.91 10.33
CA LEU A 116 3.65 -20.53 10.75
C LEU A 116 4.96 -19.77 10.93
N LYS A 117 5.96 -20.38 11.57
CA LYS A 117 7.28 -19.79 11.78
C LYS A 117 7.97 -19.47 10.44
N GLU A 118 7.92 -20.39 9.49
CA GLU A 118 8.45 -20.19 8.15
C GLU A 118 7.68 -19.09 7.41
N GLY A 119 6.34 -19.11 7.48
CA GLY A 119 5.48 -18.08 6.90
C GLY A 119 5.77 -16.68 7.43
N LEU A 120 5.97 -16.53 8.74
CA LEU A 120 6.37 -15.28 9.41
C LEU A 120 7.76 -14.81 8.97
N TYR A 121 8.72 -15.73 8.88
CA TYR A 121 10.07 -15.40 8.42
C TYR A 121 10.05 -14.90 6.97
N ASN A 122 9.36 -15.63 6.09
CA ASN A 122 9.18 -15.25 4.70
C ASN A 122 8.44 -13.92 4.56
N TRP A 123 7.39 -13.69 5.35
CA TRP A 123 6.69 -12.41 5.39
C TRP A 123 7.62 -11.27 5.79
N LYS A 124 8.39 -11.43 6.86
CA LYS A 124 9.35 -10.41 7.34
C LYS A 124 10.40 -10.09 6.29
N THR A 125 10.95 -11.11 5.64
CA THR A 125 11.94 -10.95 4.58
C THR A 125 11.35 -10.21 3.38
N ARG A 126 10.13 -10.57 2.93
CA ARG A 126 9.41 -9.85 1.87
C ARG A 126 9.19 -8.38 2.22
N VAL A 127 8.80 -8.06 3.45
CA VAL A 127 8.62 -6.67 3.88
C VAL A 127 9.93 -5.90 3.79
N LYS A 128 11.02 -6.49 4.32
CA LYS A 128 12.34 -5.85 4.31
C LYS A 128 12.88 -5.62 2.90
N GLU A 129 12.77 -6.63 2.03
CA GLU A 129 13.19 -6.55 0.63
C GLU A 129 12.41 -5.46 -0.12
N ASN A 130 11.09 -5.38 0.06
CA ASN A 130 10.26 -4.41 -0.68
C ASN A 130 10.43 -2.97 -0.18
N VAL A 131 10.64 -2.77 1.12
CA VAL A 131 10.95 -1.44 1.67
C VAL A 131 12.29 -0.95 1.12
N ASN A 132 13.29 -1.82 1.06
CA ASN A 132 14.62 -1.47 0.52
C ASN A 132 14.61 -1.30 -1.00
N SER A 133 13.87 -2.14 -1.74
CA SER A 133 13.82 -2.07 -3.20
C SER A 133 13.05 -0.84 -3.68
N THR A 134 11.99 -0.42 -2.98
CA THR A 134 11.22 0.77 -3.39
C THR A 134 12.05 2.06 -3.35
N ALA A 135 13.07 2.13 -2.48
CA ALA A 135 14.04 3.22 -2.49
C ALA A 135 14.97 3.19 -3.74
N MET A 136 15.28 2.00 -4.24
CA MET A 136 16.25 1.78 -5.33
C MET A 136 15.60 1.75 -6.73
N THR A 137 14.39 1.19 -6.87
CA THR A 137 13.68 1.03 -8.16
C THR A 137 13.23 2.37 -8.77
N ARG A 138 13.10 3.44 -7.98
CA ARG A 138 12.78 4.77 -8.53
C ARG A 138 13.97 5.45 -9.21
N PHE A 139 15.19 5.11 -8.81
CA PHE A 139 16.39 5.73 -9.38
C PHE A 139 16.68 5.25 -10.80
N THR A 140 16.19 4.06 -11.17
CA THR A 140 16.47 3.42 -12.47
C THR A 140 15.31 3.48 -13.46
N GLY A 141 14.19 4.14 -13.14
CA GLY A 141 13.06 4.29 -14.07
C GLY A 141 12.38 2.98 -14.51
N GLN A 142 12.82 1.83 -13.99
CA GLN A 142 12.20 0.54 -14.30
C GLN A 142 11.08 0.29 -13.33
N THR A 143 9.89 0.81 -13.64
CA THR A 143 8.65 0.31 -13.07
C THR A 143 8.39 -1.11 -13.60
N ASN A 144 9.15 -2.07 -13.10
CA ASN A 144 8.77 -3.48 -13.18
C ASN A 144 7.59 -3.64 -12.22
N TYR A 145 6.39 -3.31 -12.70
CA TYR A 145 5.17 -3.94 -12.20
C TYR A 145 5.30 -5.42 -12.55
N VAL A 146 6.13 -6.15 -11.80
CA VAL A 146 5.94 -7.58 -11.64
C VAL A 146 4.69 -7.68 -10.78
N THR A 147 3.53 -7.43 -11.40
CA THR A 147 2.36 -8.24 -11.13
C THR A 147 2.84 -9.67 -11.37
N LYS A 148 3.47 -10.26 -10.35
CA LYS A 148 3.39 -11.69 -10.15
C LYS A 148 1.90 -11.89 -10.03
N LYS A 149 1.25 -12.15 -11.17
CA LYS A 149 0.04 -12.95 -11.24
C LYS A 149 0.47 -14.21 -10.51
N LYS A 150 0.38 -14.22 -9.17
CA LYS A 150 0.12 -15.44 -8.44
C LYS A 150 -1.09 -15.93 -9.19
N LYS A 151 -0.85 -16.91 -10.06
CA LYS A 151 -1.87 -17.75 -10.67
C LYS A 151 -2.64 -18.17 -9.44
N PHE A 152 -3.72 -17.46 -9.14
CA PHE A 152 -4.71 -17.91 -8.18
C PHE A 152 -4.98 -19.28 -8.76
N ARG A 153 -4.52 -20.33 -8.07
CA ARG A 153 -5.01 -21.66 -8.35
C ARG A 153 -6.50 -21.42 -8.29
N SER A 154 -7.15 -21.40 -9.45
CA SER A 154 -8.59 -21.49 -9.51
C SER A 154 -8.82 -22.70 -8.64
N PHE A 155 -9.40 -22.48 -7.46
CA PHE A 155 -10.08 -23.53 -6.77
C PHE A 155 -11.12 -23.92 -7.80
N THR A 156 -10.81 -24.91 -8.63
CA THR A 156 -11.80 -25.60 -9.42
C THR A 156 -12.66 -26.21 -8.35
N LEU A 157 -13.66 -25.45 -7.94
CA LEU A 157 -14.77 -25.91 -7.12
C LEU A 157 -15.28 -27.11 -7.89
N LYS A 158 -14.89 -28.29 -7.39
CA LYS A 158 -15.44 -29.55 -7.83
C LYS A 158 -16.93 -29.33 -7.59
N LYS A 159 -17.72 -29.20 -8.67
CA LYS A 159 -19.17 -29.06 -8.57
C LYS A 159 -19.63 -30.16 -7.63
N ILE A 160 -20.14 -29.78 -6.48
CA ILE A 160 -20.77 -30.70 -5.56
C ILE A 160 -22.12 -30.95 -6.20
N VAL A 161 -22.17 -31.96 -7.06
CA VAL A 161 -23.41 -32.42 -7.68
C VAL A 161 -24.08 -33.29 -6.64
N ASP A 162 -25.30 -32.92 -6.26
CA ASP A 162 -26.12 -33.75 -5.39
C ASP A 162 -26.46 -35.08 -6.09
N SER A 163 -26.87 -36.09 -5.34
CA SER A 163 -27.17 -37.43 -5.87
C SER A 163 -28.29 -37.42 -6.94
N ASP A 164 -29.09 -36.35 -6.97
CA ASP A 164 -30.17 -36.09 -7.93
C ASP A 164 -29.73 -35.29 -9.17
N GLY A 165 -28.43 -35.00 -9.34
CA GLY A 165 -27.92 -34.28 -10.51
C GLY A 165 -28.25 -32.79 -10.55
N LYS A 166 -28.81 -32.23 -9.47
CA LYS A 166 -29.11 -30.80 -9.36
C LYS A 166 -27.85 -30.03 -8.97
N ASP A 167 -27.59 -28.95 -9.70
CA ASP A 167 -26.46 -28.05 -9.46
C ASP A 167 -26.74 -27.27 -8.17
N LEU A 168 -26.11 -27.67 -7.06
CA LEU A 168 -26.12 -26.89 -5.83
C LEU A 168 -25.31 -25.63 -6.10
N GLY A 169 -26.02 -24.54 -6.39
CA GLY A 169 -25.43 -23.24 -6.70
C GLY A 169 -24.34 -22.90 -5.70
N ILE A 170 -23.12 -22.71 -6.21
CA ILE A 170 -21.97 -22.31 -5.41
C ILE A 170 -22.32 -20.97 -4.75
N ASP A 171 -22.46 -20.98 -3.42
CA ASP A 171 -22.68 -19.79 -2.63
C ASP A 171 -21.46 -18.87 -2.76
N ASN A 172 -21.60 -17.84 -3.60
CA ASN A 172 -20.59 -16.83 -3.83
C ASN A 172 -20.64 -15.79 -2.70
N HIS A 173 -20.23 -16.19 -1.50
CA HIS A 173 -20.14 -15.33 -0.30
C HIS A 173 -19.25 -14.09 -0.44
N PHE A 174 -18.49 -13.93 -1.54
CA PHE A 174 -17.55 -12.82 -1.75
C PHE A 174 -18.01 -11.78 -2.79
N SER A 175 -19.25 -11.87 -3.28
CA SER A 175 -19.83 -10.83 -4.12
C SER A 175 -20.14 -9.57 -3.29
N ILE A 176 -19.33 -8.53 -3.45
CA ILE A 176 -19.49 -7.20 -2.80
C ILE A 176 -20.85 -6.54 -3.14
N LEU A 177 -21.56 -7.02 -4.16
CA LEU A 177 -22.73 -6.35 -4.72
C LEU A 177 -24.10 -6.81 -4.17
N LYS A 178 -24.17 -7.69 -3.16
CA LYS A 178 -25.45 -8.31 -2.76
C LYS A 178 -25.72 -8.36 -1.25
N GLY A 179 -25.33 -7.32 -0.52
CA GLY A 179 -25.65 -7.21 0.91
C GLY A 179 -27.16 -7.31 1.23
N GLN A 180 -28.04 -6.88 0.31
CA GLN A 180 -29.49 -6.96 0.50
C GLN A 180 -30.09 -8.35 0.21
N GLU A 181 -29.56 -9.11 -0.76
CA GLU A 181 -30.07 -10.46 -1.02
C GLU A 181 -29.75 -11.43 0.12
N TYR A 182 -28.64 -11.21 0.84
CA TYR A 182 -28.28 -12.02 1.99
C TYR A 182 -29.26 -11.85 3.17
N MET A 183 -29.83 -10.65 3.34
CA MET A 183 -30.85 -10.42 4.36
C MET A 183 -32.13 -11.20 4.06
N ASN A 184 -32.61 -11.18 2.80
CA ASN A 184 -33.85 -11.85 2.41
C ASN A 184 -33.79 -13.38 2.58
N TYR A 185 -32.64 -14.01 2.37
CA TYR A 185 -32.46 -15.45 2.59
C TYR A 185 -32.60 -15.87 4.06
N ARG A 186 -32.35 -14.94 5.00
CA ARG A 186 -32.38 -15.24 6.44
C ARG A 186 -33.75 -15.06 7.08
N VAL A 187 -34.60 -14.20 6.50
CA VAL A 187 -35.95 -13.95 7.04
C VAL A 187 -36.99 -14.91 6.45
N GLY A 188 -36.73 -15.50 5.28
CA GLY A 188 -37.65 -16.47 4.65
C GLY A 188 -37.66 -17.88 5.24
N PHE A 189 -36.94 -18.12 6.35
CA PHE A 189 -36.84 -19.43 7.02
C PHE A 189 -37.44 -19.44 8.43
N LEU A 190 -38.32 -18.48 8.74
CA LEU A 190 -39.17 -18.46 9.93
C LEU A 190 -40.63 -18.63 9.56
#